data_AF-A0A5K1APY9-F1
#
_entry.id   AF-A0A5K1APY9-F1
#
_cell.length_a   1.000
_cell.length_b   1.000
_cell.length_c   1.000
_cell.angle_alpha   90.00
_cell.angle_beta   90.00
_cell.angle_gamma   90.00
#
_symmetry.space_group_name_H-M   'P 1'
#
loop_
_entity.id
_entity.type
_entity.pdbx_description
1 polymer ?
#
loop_
_entity_poly.entity_id
_entity_poly.type
_entity_poly.pdbx_seq_one_letter_code
_entity_poly.pdbx_strand_id
1 'polypeptide(L)' 'GMRESDWTCPKCGNVNFAFRTVCNMRKCGTPKPGSQSK' A
#
# COMPACT_ATOMS: atom_id res chain seq x y z
N GLY A 1 4.86 -14.27 -7.52
CA GLY A 1 5.44 -13.08 -8.15
C GLY A 1 4.68 -11.88 -7.67
N MET A 2 5.39 -10.90 -7.10
CA MET A 2 4.83 -9.57 -6.80
C MET A 2 4.30 -9.01 -8.12
N ARG A 3 3.00 -8.69 -8.21
CA ARG A 3 2.48 -8.03 -9.41
C ARG A 3 3.07 -6.63 -9.42
N GLU A 4 3.41 -6.13 -10.60
CA GLU A 4 4.10 -4.83 -10.82
C GLU A 4 3.41 -3.63 -10.16
N SER A 5 2.14 -3.79 -9.78
CA SER A 5 1.32 -2.75 -9.15
C SER A 5 1.17 -2.88 -7.63
N ASP A 6 1.65 -3.98 -7.03
CA ASP A 6 1.70 -4.15 -5.57
C ASP A 6 2.64 -3.11 -4.95
N TRP A 7 2.36 -2.69 -3.72
CA TRP A 7 3.07 -1.58 -3.11
C TRP A 7 3.49 -1.87 -1.68
N THR A 8 4.70 -1.46 -1.34
CA THR A 8 5.23 -1.59 0.01
C THR A 8 4.79 -0.39 0.85
N CYS A 9 4.21 -0.66 2.01
CA CYS A 9 3.80 0.37 2.95
C CYS A 9 5.04 1.12 3.48
N PRO A 10 5.14 2.46 3.30
CA PRO A 10 6.31 3.22 3.74
C PRO A 10 6.42 3.31 5.27
N LYS A 11 5.32 3.08 5.99
CA LYS A 11 5.27 3.18 7.45
C LYS A 11 5.67 1.89 8.16
N CYS A 12 5.27 0.73 7.63
CA CYS A 12 5.43 -0.56 8.33
C CYS A 12 6.07 -1.67 7.48
N GLY A 13 6.48 -1.38 6.24
CA GLY A 13 7.14 -2.34 5.35
C GLY A 13 6.24 -3.45 4.79
N ASN A 14 4.96 -3.49 5.16
CA ASN A 14 4.02 -4.50 4.67
C ASN A 14 3.75 -4.33 3.17
N VAL A 15 3.83 -5.43 2.41
CA VAL A 15 3.47 -5.44 0.99
C VAL A 15 1.96 -5.58 0.84
N ASN A 16 1.36 -4.67 0.08
CA ASN A 16 -0.08 -4.62 -0.17
C ASN A 16 -0.38 -4.90 -1.64
N PHE A 17 -1.54 -5.49 -1.89
CA PHE A 17 -2.03 -5.68 -3.26
C PHE A 17 -2.31 -4.34 -3.95
N ALA A 18 -2.04 -4.32 -5.25
CA ALA A 18 -2.17 -3.14 -6.11
C ALA A 18 -3.45 -2.33 -5.98
N PHE A 19 -4.60 -3.02 -5.87
CA PHE A 19 -5.93 -2.41 -5.80
C PHE A 19 -6.21 -1.76 -4.44
N ARG A 20 -5.42 -2.06 -3.41
CA ARG A 20 -5.64 -1.48 -2.09
C ARG A 20 -5.15 -0.05 -2.07
N THR A 21 -6.03 0.85 -1.66
CA THR A 21 -5.74 2.27 -1.45
C THR A 21 -5.19 2.56 -0.06
N VAL A 22 -5.26 1.59 0.85
CA VAL A 22 -4.74 1.66 2.23
C VAL A 22 -4.05 0.35 2.61
N CYS A 23 -3.06 0.44 3.50
CA CYS A 23 -2.33 -0.71 4.01
C CYS A 23 -3.28 -1.68 4.72
N ASN A 24 -3.26 -2.96 4.33
CA ASN A 24 -4.11 -4.00 4.90
C ASN A 24 -3.78 -4.35 6.35
N MET A 25 -2.63 -3.87 6.84
CA MET A 25 -2.19 -4.09 8.20
C MET A 25 -3.08 -3.28 9.15
N ARG A 26 -3.89 -3.99 9.96
CA ARG A 26 -4.92 -3.38 10.85
C ARG A 26 -4.37 -2.28 11.76
N LYS A 27 -3.12 -2.43 12.24
CA LYS A 27 -2.45 -1.44 13.10
C LYS A 27 -1.81 -0.27 12.34
N CYS A 28 -1.81 -0.30 11.01
CA CYS A 28 -1.10 0.66 10.18
C CYS A 28 -2.05 1.60 9.41
N GLY A 29 -2.95 1.03 8.59
CA GLY A 29 -3.93 1.78 7.79
C GLY A 29 -3.35 2.88 6.88
N THR A 30 -2.03 2.90 6.63
CA THR A 30 -1.39 3.98 5.88
C THR A 30 -1.87 4.01 4.43
N PRO A 31 -2.26 5.18 3.88
CA PRO A 31 -2.66 5.29 2.48
C PRO A 31 -1.57 4.87 1.49
N LYS A 32 -1.98 4.38 0.31
CA LYS A 32 -1.08 4.06 -0.80
C LYS A 32 -0.33 5.33 -1.25
N PRO A 33 1.01 5.32 -1.33
CA PRO A 33 1.75 6.45 -1.87
C PRO A 33 1.37 6.71 -3.34
N GLY A 34 1.06 7.94 -3.70
CA GLY A 34 0.74 8.34 -5.08
C GLY A 34 -0.71 8.16 -5.52
N SER A 35 -1.63 7.66 -4.67
CA SER A 35 -3.08 7.72 -4.94
C SER A 35 -3.74 9.04 -4.53
N GLN A 36 -2.97 9.98 -3.97
CA GLN A 36 -3.36 11.38 -3.96
C GLN A 36 -3.08 11.90 -5.37
N SER A 37 -4.07 11.78 -6.26
CA SER A 37 -4.15 12.69 -7.39
C SER A 37 -4.06 14.10 -6.84
N LYS A 38 -3.18 14.89 -7.44
CA LYS A 38 -3.03 16.33 -7.18
C LYS A 38 -4.37 17.05 -7.20
#